data_AF-A0A496P949-F1
#
_entry.id   AF-A0A496P949-F1
#
_cell.length_a   1.000
_cell.length_b   1.000
_cell.length_c   1.000
_cell.angle_alpha   90.00
_cell.angle_beta   90.00
_cell.angle_gamma   90.00
#
_symmetry.space_group_name_H-M   'P 1'
#
loop_
_entity.id
_entity.type
_entity.pdbx_description
1 polymer ?
#
loop_
_entity_poly.entity_id
_entity_poly.type
_entity_poly.pdbx_seq_one_letter_code
_entity_poly.pdbx_strand_id
1 'polypeptide(L)'
;MNRWSRTKRYLVLSSAVALWLNAPLVVLADNAAVTTDVVHVQGTWAQEEAKLNPQQVQIITKKEIEKKQAKSVEDIIFTQTGVSRTVDAMGRVGVSIRGAEARHTLILVDGQPVLGDFDKYSGAADEVQRLGAENVERIEVIQGAASAKYGSDAVGGVVNIITKKALKKPTLQVNAEGMRRKSDGDLFPFQNFYIRADSGQMGKLKVGLSGSKRDLMPVLASVKRRASGMGFDYAKHNFKPNVLRYYGDASDIGFVATYEANKNNKFEMRLNRYTEDLVRDIKHSDSDLEPQQHFKRTANRNTINLSWNAKAGKSDWTVETNYSRIKEDDVALINYTGRSSYEGSNELRYIDNIDHRQLDVRLNANTQLNNKHRLSYGVSYAREEGSGSRLKSSPNTSTMYIDPWAYDKSLLVDKLDRLVRKKGDNSVKVYSHIHDYKFINSSSGMPQWDMDYEYYGAETDAQKPGITYDDYVNYGLSEGAISSWSSTSPNNQPISDDFRNRYNALKSRLEAENPDMANTRSNIVGDYLKYGESSDPEMRKKAPKLNGKAFLEEYR
;
A
#
# COMPACT_ATOMS: atom_id res chain seq x y z
N MET A 1 39.91 -10.53 43.85
CA MET A 1 39.82 -11.88 43.24
C MET A 1 39.42 -11.79 41.77
N ASN A 2 40.25 -12.34 40.88
CA ASN A 2 40.00 -12.82 39.51
C ASN A 2 39.44 -11.91 38.39
N ARG A 3 40.18 -10.84 38.03
CA ARG A 3 40.10 -10.25 36.66
C ARG A 3 41.03 -10.92 35.63
N TRP A 4 41.93 -11.81 36.06
CA TRP A 4 42.97 -12.44 35.21
C TRP A 4 42.56 -13.78 34.56
N SER A 5 41.36 -14.31 34.81
CA SER A 5 40.93 -15.62 34.28
C SER A 5 40.07 -15.54 33.01
N ARG A 6 39.38 -14.42 32.73
CA ARG A 6 38.52 -14.28 31.54
C ARG A 6 39.33 -14.11 30.26
N THR A 7 40.36 -13.28 30.26
CA THR A 7 41.18 -13.00 29.07
C THR A 7 41.91 -14.24 28.56
N LYS A 8 42.41 -15.08 29.47
CA LYS A 8 43.04 -16.37 29.10
C LYS A 8 42.05 -17.37 28.51
N ARG A 9 40.77 -17.37 28.93
CA ARG A 9 39.74 -18.24 28.35
C ARG A 9 39.39 -17.84 26.91
N TYR A 10 39.25 -16.54 26.63
CA TYR A 10 39.01 -16.06 25.27
C TYR A 10 40.21 -16.30 24.36
N LEU A 11 41.43 -16.13 24.87
CA LEU A 11 42.66 -16.39 24.12
C LEU A 11 42.81 -17.88 23.78
N VAL A 12 42.50 -18.78 24.73
CA VAL A 12 42.53 -20.23 24.50
C VAL A 12 41.42 -20.66 23.52
N LEU A 13 40.23 -20.07 23.61
CA LEU A 13 39.13 -20.34 22.68
C LEU A 13 39.46 -19.86 21.26
N SER A 14 40.01 -18.65 21.10
CA SER A 14 40.45 -18.13 19.80
C SER A 14 41.62 -18.93 19.23
N SER A 15 42.53 -19.41 20.08
CA SER A 15 43.63 -20.29 19.67
C SER A 15 43.12 -21.66 19.22
N ALA A 16 42.12 -22.23 19.91
CA ALA A 16 41.51 -23.51 19.55
C ALA A 16 40.73 -23.43 18.22
N VAL A 17 40.00 -22.33 17.99
CA VAL A 17 39.31 -22.08 16.72
C VAL A 17 40.31 -21.84 15.57
N ALA A 18 41.41 -21.12 15.83
CA ALA A 18 42.48 -20.95 14.85
C ALA A 18 43.24 -22.25 14.54
N LEU A 19 43.45 -23.13 15.54
CA LEU A 19 44.01 -24.47 15.38
C LEU A 19 43.07 -25.40 14.59
N TRP A 20 41.76 -25.28 14.76
CA TRP A 20 40.77 -26.01 13.95
C TRP A 20 40.68 -25.52 12.50
N LEU A 21 40.85 -24.21 12.27
CA LEU A 21 40.86 -23.62 10.92
C LEU A 21 42.16 -23.87 10.13
N ASN A 22 43.27 -24.19 10.81
CA ASN A 22 44.58 -24.43 10.19
C ASN A 22 45.01 -25.90 10.16
N ALA A 23 44.21 -26.85 10.64
CA ALA A 23 44.57 -28.27 10.55
C ALA A 23 44.52 -28.73 9.07
N PRO A 24 45.66 -29.09 8.46
CA PRO A 24 45.64 -29.70 7.14
C PRO A 24 45.08 -31.12 7.28
N LEU A 25 43.87 -31.34 6.77
CA LEU A 25 43.34 -32.69 6.52
C LEU A 25 44.17 -33.32 5.40
N VAL A 26 45.35 -33.85 5.74
CA VAL A 26 46.10 -34.76 4.88
C VAL A 26 45.44 -36.13 5.03
N VAL A 27 44.48 -36.41 4.16
CA VAL A 27 44.06 -37.78 3.86
C VAL A 27 44.89 -38.24 2.67
N LEU A 28 45.84 -39.14 2.93
CA LEU A 28 46.47 -39.97 1.90
C LEU A 28 45.41 -40.95 1.39
N ALA A 29 44.84 -40.68 0.23
CA ALA A 29 43.99 -41.64 -0.49
C ALA A 29 44.13 -41.44 -2.00
N ASP A 30 44.32 -42.57 -2.69
CA ASP A 30 44.69 -42.72 -4.10
C ASP A 30 43.94 -41.82 -5.10
N ASN A 31 44.69 -41.46 -6.14
CA ASN A 31 44.23 -40.80 -7.36
C ASN A 31 43.26 -41.69 -8.15
N ALA A 32 42.00 -41.73 -7.73
CA ALA A 32 40.90 -42.12 -8.60
C ALA A 32 40.10 -40.86 -8.95
N ALA A 33 40.43 -40.25 -10.08
CA ALA A 33 39.59 -39.22 -10.70
C ALA A 33 38.30 -39.91 -11.18
N VAL A 34 37.22 -39.74 -10.41
CA VAL A 34 35.88 -40.09 -10.85
C VAL A 34 35.14 -38.78 -11.11
N THR A 35 35.13 -38.36 -12.37
CA THR A 35 34.25 -37.32 -12.88
C THR A 35 32.83 -37.87 -12.94
N THR A 36 31.93 -37.32 -12.13
CA THR A 36 30.50 -37.35 -12.47
C THR A 36 30.29 -36.39 -13.62
N ASP A 37 30.48 -36.86 -14.85
CA ASP A 37 29.98 -36.18 -16.05
C ASP A 37 28.46 -36.30 -16.08
N VAL A 38 27.80 -35.47 -15.29
CA VAL A 38 26.43 -35.06 -15.59
C VAL A 38 26.59 -33.83 -16.47
N VAL A 39 26.30 -33.98 -17.75
CA VAL A 39 26.36 -32.89 -18.75
C VAL A 39 25.56 -31.70 -18.25
N HIS A 40 26.29 -30.64 -17.84
CA HIS A 40 25.72 -29.46 -17.20
C HIS A 40 25.13 -28.51 -18.24
N VAL A 41 23.81 -28.54 -18.40
CA VAL A 41 23.08 -27.52 -19.16
C VAL A 41 22.73 -26.37 -18.21
N GLN A 42 23.13 -25.15 -18.57
CA GLN A 42 22.90 -23.91 -17.80
C GLN A 42 21.40 -23.65 -17.62
N GLY A 43 20.77 -24.23 -16.58
CA GLY A 43 19.36 -24.00 -16.25
C GLY A 43 18.69 -25.08 -15.40
N THR A 44 19.18 -26.33 -15.42
CA THR A 44 18.52 -27.46 -14.74
C THR A 44 19.24 -27.95 -13.48
N TRP A 45 20.39 -27.38 -13.13
CA TRP A 45 21.24 -27.89 -12.03
C TRP A 45 20.50 -28.01 -10.69
N ALA A 46 19.70 -27.00 -10.33
CA ALA A 46 18.95 -27.01 -9.09
C ALA A 46 17.87 -28.10 -9.10
N GLN A 47 17.23 -28.34 -10.25
CA GLN A 47 16.25 -29.42 -10.44
C GLN A 47 16.90 -30.79 -10.36
N GLU A 48 18.10 -30.98 -10.92
CA GLU A 48 18.85 -32.22 -10.78
C GLU A 48 19.34 -32.45 -9.33
N GLU A 49 19.77 -31.40 -8.64
CA GLU A 49 20.11 -31.50 -7.21
C GLU A 49 18.89 -31.82 -6.34
N ALA A 50 17.72 -31.26 -6.68
CA ALA A 50 16.47 -31.59 -6.01
C ALA A 50 16.07 -33.06 -6.14
N LYS A 51 16.39 -33.74 -7.25
CA LYS A 51 16.14 -35.20 -7.39
C LYS A 51 16.95 -36.05 -6.42
N LEU A 52 18.10 -35.55 -5.98
CA LEU A 52 18.95 -36.21 -4.98
C LEU A 52 18.51 -35.87 -3.55
N ASN A 53 17.56 -34.96 -3.37
CA ASN A 53 17.05 -34.58 -2.06
C ASN A 53 16.00 -35.61 -1.60
N PRO A 54 16.13 -36.17 -0.38
CA PRO A 54 15.12 -37.07 0.16
C PRO A 54 13.77 -36.39 0.45
N GLN A 55 13.72 -35.04 0.43
CA GLN A 55 12.51 -34.26 0.66
C GLN A 55 11.86 -33.78 -0.65
N GLN A 56 10.56 -33.54 -0.62
CA GLN A 56 9.87 -32.92 -1.76
C GLN A 56 10.29 -31.44 -1.88
N VAL A 57 11.06 -31.14 -2.92
CA VAL A 57 11.48 -29.77 -3.26
C VAL A 57 10.79 -29.34 -4.55
N GLN A 58 10.10 -28.20 -4.48
CA GLN A 58 9.56 -27.54 -5.66
C GLN A 58 10.48 -26.38 -6.02
N ILE A 59 10.94 -26.34 -7.28
CA ILE A 59 11.80 -25.27 -7.78
C ILE A 59 11.01 -24.49 -8.80
N ILE A 60 10.75 -23.23 -8.47
CA ILE A 60 10.15 -22.26 -9.37
C ILE A 60 11.27 -21.51 -10.07
N THR A 61 11.41 -21.78 -11.36
CA THR A 61 12.47 -21.21 -12.20
C THR A 61 12.14 -19.79 -12.65
N LYS A 62 13.17 -18.99 -12.97
CA LYS A 62 13.03 -17.67 -13.59
C LYS A 62 12.00 -17.63 -14.72
N LYS A 63 12.02 -18.61 -15.62
CA LYS A 63 11.10 -18.67 -16.78
C LYS A 63 9.64 -18.83 -16.35
N GLU A 64 9.39 -19.59 -15.29
CA GLU A 64 8.04 -19.74 -14.73
C GLU A 64 7.58 -18.48 -13.99
N ILE A 65 8.51 -17.81 -13.29
CA ILE A 65 8.25 -16.52 -12.64
C ILE A 65 7.85 -15.48 -13.70
N GLU A 66 8.63 -15.36 -14.77
CA GLU A 66 8.36 -14.43 -15.87
C GLU A 66 7.03 -14.76 -16.57
N LYS A 67 6.72 -16.05 -16.79
CA LYS A 67 5.46 -16.49 -17.40
C LYS A 67 4.24 -16.12 -16.54
N LYS A 68 4.37 -16.13 -15.21
CA LYS A 68 3.28 -15.76 -14.29
C LYS A 68 3.04 -14.26 -14.21
N GLN A 69 3.96 -13.44 -14.70
CA GLN A 69 3.94 -11.98 -14.54
C GLN A 69 3.66 -11.57 -13.08
N ALA A 70 4.25 -12.31 -12.15
CA ALA A 70 4.10 -12.06 -10.72
C ALA A 70 4.80 -10.76 -10.33
N LYS A 71 4.22 -10.01 -9.39
CA LYS A 71 4.76 -8.70 -8.94
C LYS A 71 5.67 -8.85 -7.72
N SER A 72 5.45 -9.91 -6.96
CA SER A 72 6.12 -10.19 -5.71
C SER A 72 6.28 -11.70 -5.52
N VAL A 73 7.10 -12.09 -4.55
CA VAL A 73 7.30 -13.51 -4.22
C VAL A 73 5.99 -14.17 -3.75
N GLU A 74 5.14 -13.44 -3.02
CA GLU A 74 3.83 -13.94 -2.56
C GLU A 74 2.96 -14.48 -3.71
N ASP A 75 2.89 -13.76 -4.85
CA ASP A 75 2.08 -14.14 -6.01
C ASP A 75 2.55 -15.47 -6.61
N ILE A 76 3.83 -15.82 -6.41
CA ILE A 76 4.45 -17.02 -6.94
C ILE A 76 4.27 -18.19 -5.97
N ILE A 77 4.56 -17.98 -4.69
CA ILE A 77 4.59 -19.07 -3.70
C ILE A 77 3.20 -19.60 -3.38
N PHE A 78 2.17 -18.73 -3.35
CA PHE A 78 0.81 -19.15 -3.02
C PHE A 78 0.08 -19.88 -4.16
N THR A 79 0.71 -19.95 -5.33
CA THR A 79 0.22 -20.80 -6.45
C THR A 79 0.80 -22.21 -6.40
N GLN A 80 1.71 -22.49 -5.45
CA GLN A 80 2.36 -23.80 -5.33
C GLN A 80 1.47 -24.76 -4.53
N THR A 81 1.52 -26.04 -4.90
CA THR A 81 0.73 -27.07 -4.23
C THR A 81 1.18 -27.25 -2.78
N GLY A 82 0.24 -27.29 -1.84
CA GLY A 82 0.56 -27.47 -0.41
C GLY A 82 1.11 -26.22 0.28
N VAL A 83 1.11 -25.05 -0.38
CA VAL A 83 1.41 -23.75 0.23
C VAL A 83 0.11 -22.96 0.33
N SER A 84 -0.18 -22.40 1.50
CA SER A 84 -1.39 -21.62 1.74
C SER A 84 -1.07 -20.31 2.46
N ARG A 85 -1.89 -19.30 2.17
CA ARG A 85 -1.79 -17.97 2.76
C ARG A 85 -2.59 -17.91 4.05
N THR A 86 -1.98 -17.38 5.09
CA THR A 86 -2.66 -16.96 6.31
C THR A 86 -2.55 -15.45 6.46
N VAL A 87 -3.51 -14.82 7.13
CA VAL A 87 -3.45 -13.41 7.49
C VAL A 87 -3.91 -13.31 8.93
N ASP A 88 -3.07 -12.75 9.80
CA ASP A 88 -3.42 -12.58 11.21
C ASP A 88 -4.37 -11.37 11.40
N ALA A 89 -4.84 -11.16 12.64
CA ALA A 89 -5.70 -10.01 12.96
C ALA A 89 -5.02 -8.67 12.65
N MET A 90 -3.69 -8.61 12.74
CA MET A 90 -2.87 -7.43 12.48
C MET A 90 -2.53 -7.23 11.00
N GLY A 91 -3.02 -8.10 10.11
CA GLY A 91 -2.86 -7.97 8.66
C GLY A 91 -1.53 -8.45 8.13
N ARG A 92 -0.74 -9.11 8.98
CA ARG A 92 0.53 -9.71 8.61
C ARG A 92 0.24 -10.95 7.79
N VAL A 93 0.94 -11.10 6.68
CA VAL A 93 0.79 -12.28 5.83
C VAL A 93 1.66 -13.37 6.37
N GLY A 94 1.12 -14.57 6.56
CA GLY A 94 1.87 -15.77 6.96
C GLY A 94 1.87 -16.84 5.86
N VAL A 95 2.93 -17.65 5.81
CA VAL A 95 3.08 -18.76 4.85
C VAL A 95 2.93 -20.08 5.58
N SER A 96 1.90 -20.84 5.27
CA SER A 96 1.67 -22.19 5.80
C SER A 96 1.99 -23.24 4.75
N ILE A 97 2.80 -24.24 5.11
CA ILE A 97 3.15 -25.38 4.24
C ILE A 97 2.53 -26.66 4.83
N ARG A 98 1.75 -27.38 4.02
CA ARG A 98 1.07 -28.63 4.37
C ARG A 98 0.23 -28.54 5.66
N GLY A 99 -0.40 -27.39 5.89
CA GLY A 99 -1.24 -27.14 7.07
C GLY A 99 -0.47 -26.87 8.37
N ALA A 100 0.87 -26.83 8.34
CA ALA A 100 1.66 -26.36 9.47
C ALA A 100 1.41 -24.87 9.72
N GLU A 101 1.44 -24.44 10.98
CA GLU A 101 1.27 -23.03 11.34
C GLU A 101 2.37 -22.17 10.71
N ALA A 102 2.06 -20.90 10.41
CA ALA A 102 3.00 -20.01 9.71
C ALA A 102 4.35 -19.84 10.43
N ARG A 103 4.36 -19.90 11.77
CA ARG A 103 5.58 -19.87 12.60
C ARG A 103 6.54 -21.05 12.38
N HIS A 104 6.08 -22.12 11.74
CA HIS A 104 6.86 -23.32 11.44
C HIS A 104 7.39 -23.35 10.00
N THR A 105 7.25 -22.25 9.25
CA THR A 105 7.83 -22.11 7.92
C THR A 105 9.03 -21.18 7.99
N LEU A 106 10.22 -21.69 7.63
CA LEU A 106 11.43 -20.86 7.56
C LEU A 106 11.51 -20.16 6.20
N ILE A 107 11.65 -18.83 6.21
CA ILE A 107 11.82 -18.03 5.00
C ILE A 107 13.26 -17.55 4.92
N LEU A 108 13.91 -17.89 3.81
CA LEU A 108 15.30 -17.56 3.52
C LEU A 108 15.38 -16.68 2.27
N VAL A 109 16.31 -15.73 2.27
CA VAL A 109 16.71 -14.97 1.08
C VAL A 109 18.19 -15.18 0.88
N ASP A 110 18.56 -15.77 -0.26
CA ASP A 110 19.93 -16.23 -0.54
C ASP A 110 20.51 -17.09 0.60
N GLY A 111 19.67 -17.94 1.22
CA GLY A 111 20.04 -18.77 2.36
C GLY A 111 19.96 -18.08 3.73
N GLN A 112 19.77 -16.75 3.80
CA GLN A 112 19.65 -16.00 5.05
C GLN A 112 18.20 -15.95 5.59
N PRO A 113 17.94 -16.37 6.84
CA PRO A 113 16.68 -16.12 7.53
C PRO A 113 16.38 -14.63 7.57
N VAL A 114 15.23 -14.26 7.02
CA VAL A 114 14.81 -12.84 6.94
C VAL A 114 13.87 -12.42 8.05
N LEU A 115 13.40 -13.38 8.85
CA LEU A 115 12.54 -13.13 10.00
C LEU A 115 13.39 -13.15 11.28
N GLY A 116 13.25 -12.11 12.12
CA GLY A 116 13.72 -12.13 13.51
C GLY A 116 12.85 -13.03 14.38
N ASP A 117 13.33 -13.41 15.56
CA ASP A 117 12.63 -14.38 16.42
C ASP A 117 11.23 -13.91 16.85
N PHE A 118 11.03 -12.60 17.04
CA PHE A 118 9.70 -12.05 17.32
C PHE A 118 8.73 -12.21 16.13
N ASP A 119 9.19 -11.92 14.92
CA ASP A 119 8.38 -12.05 13.71
C ASP A 119 8.04 -13.50 13.43
N LYS A 120 9.00 -14.41 13.64
CA LYS A 120 8.79 -15.86 13.57
C LYS A 120 7.71 -16.33 14.54
N TYR A 121 7.75 -15.88 15.80
CA TYR A 121 6.74 -16.25 16.79
C TYR A 121 5.32 -15.84 16.34
N SER A 122 5.20 -14.68 15.70
CA SER A 122 3.92 -14.22 15.12
C SER A 122 3.57 -14.84 13.77
N GLY A 123 4.46 -15.66 13.18
CA GLY A 123 4.29 -16.22 11.83
C GLY A 123 4.28 -15.16 10.72
N ALA A 124 4.85 -13.98 10.98
CA ALA A 124 4.89 -12.89 10.03
C ALA A 124 5.84 -13.24 8.87
N ALA A 125 5.33 -13.18 7.65
CA ALA A 125 6.04 -13.47 6.41
C ALA A 125 5.94 -12.28 5.43
N ASP A 126 5.80 -11.05 5.94
CA ASP A 126 5.68 -9.84 5.12
C ASP A 126 6.85 -9.68 4.13
N GLU A 127 8.00 -10.28 4.43
CA GLU A 127 9.15 -10.39 3.52
C GLU A 127 8.83 -10.96 2.14
N VAL A 128 7.87 -11.89 2.02
CA VAL A 128 7.45 -12.41 0.71
C VAL A 128 6.69 -11.37 -0.13
N GLN A 129 6.17 -10.32 0.50
CA GLN A 129 5.59 -9.16 -0.18
C GLN A 129 6.67 -8.12 -0.50
N ARG A 130 7.61 -7.92 0.44
CA ARG A 130 8.71 -6.94 0.33
C ARG A 130 9.68 -7.25 -0.82
N LEU A 131 9.79 -8.51 -1.24
CA LEU A 131 10.62 -8.91 -2.38
C LEU A 131 9.87 -8.89 -3.72
N GLY A 132 10.40 -8.13 -4.67
CA GLY A 132 9.97 -8.09 -6.06
C GLY A 132 10.41 -9.31 -6.85
N ALA A 133 9.49 -9.88 -7.63
CA ALA A 133 9.73 -11.05 -8.47
C ALA A 133 10.80 -10.77 -9.54
N GLU A 134 10.97 -9.51 -9.94
CA GLU A 134 11.89 -9.06 -10.97
C GLU A 134 13.37 -9.21 -10.60
N ASN A 135 13.72 -9.25 -9.31
CA ASN A 135 15.10 -9.51 -8.85
C ASN A 135 15.33 -10.97 -8.41
N VAL A 136 14.32 -11.83 -8.58
CA VAL A 136 14.39 -13.26 -8.21
C VAL A 136 14.95 -14.08 -9.36
N GLU A 137 15.90 -14.95 -9.07
CA GLU A 137 16.44 -15.93 -10.02
C GLU A 137 15.65 -17.24 -9.94
N ARG A 138 15.34 -17.70 -8.73
CA ARG A 138 14.47 -18.85 -8.49
C ARG A 138 13.96 -18.86 -7.05
N ILE A 139 12.90 -19.63 -6.81
CA ILE A 139 12.40 -19.91 -5.47
C ILE A 139 12.42 -21.43 -5.26
N GLU A 140 12.91 -21.85 -4.11
CA GLU A 140 12.97 -23.24 -3.69
C GLU A 140 12.01 -23.44 -2.52
N VAL A 141 11.01 -24.29 -2.66
CA VAL A 141 10.05 -24.63 -1.61
C VAL A 141 10.28 -26.07 -1.18
N ILE A 142 10.82 -26.25 0.02
CA ILE A 142 11.03 -27.56 0.64
C ILE A 142 9.84 -27.85 1.55
N GLN A 143 9.15 -28.95 1.28
CA GLN A 143 7.95 -29.32 2.03
C GLN A 143 8.22 -30.41 3.06
N GLY A 144 7.88 -30.13 4.31
CA GLY A 144 8.11 -31.03 5.45
C GLY A 144 9.32 -30.64 6.28
N ALA A 145 9.60 -31.43 7.31
CA ALA A 145 10.58 -31.10 8.36
C ALA A 145 12.02 -31.07 7.83
N ALA A 146 12.57 -29.87 7.63
CA ALA A 146 13.93 -29.65 7.17
C ALA A 146 14.87 -29.14 8.29
N SER A 147 14.46 -29.33 9.55
CA SER A 147 15.17 -28.79 10.71
C SER A 147 16.59 -29.31 10.89
N ALA A 148 16.88 -30.52 10.42
CA ALA A 148 18.23 -31.09 10.48
C ALA A 148 19.27 -30.27 9.71
N LYS A 149 18.86 -29.59 8.62
CA LYS A 149 19.76 -28.77 7.79
C LYS A 149 19.63 -27.27 8.07
N TYR A 150 18.41 -26.81 8.33
CA TYR A 150 18.11 -25.38 8.41
C TYR A 150 17.82 -24.86 9.82
N GLY A 151 17.81 -25.74 10.83
CA GLY A 151 17.58 -25.37 12.23
C GLY A 151 16.13 -25.54 12.70
N SER A 152 15.87 -25.22 13.97
CA SER A 152 14.59 -25.46 14.66
C SER A 152 13.36 -24.94 13.94
N ASP A 153 13.50 -23.89 13.14
CA ASP A 153 12.37 -23.14 12.58
C ASP A 153 11.74 -23.84 11.36
N ALA A 154 12.46 -24.77 10.72
CA ALA A 154 12.05 -25.43 9.49
C ALA A 154 11.20 -26.71 9.71
N VAL A 155 10.20 -26.66 10.61
CA VAL A 155 9.37 -27.82 10.96
C VAL A 155 8.31 -28.13 9.89
N GLY A 156 7.60 -27.11 9.41
CA GLY A 156 6.59 -27.22 8.36
C GLY A 156 7.20 -27.20 6.95
N GLY A 157 8.31 -26.47 6.78
CA GLY A 157 9.06 -26.41 5.53
C GLY A 157 9.98 -25.20 5.45
N VAL A 158 10.56 -25.01 4.27
CA VAL A 158 11.46 -23.90 3.95
C VAL A 158 11.05 -23.26 2.64
N VAL A 159 11.00 -21.93 2.60
CA VAL A 159 10.92 -21.14 1.36
C VAL A 159 12.24 -20.39 1.22
N ASN A 160 13.07 -20.79 0.26
CA ASN A 160 14.35 -20.14 -0.02
C ASN A 160 14.28 -19.36 -1.34
N ILE A 161 14.34 -18.05 -1.23
CA ILE A 161 14.25 -17.11 -2.35
C ILE A 161 15.66 -16.75 -2.77
N ILE A 162 16.04 -17.09 -4.00
CA ILE A 162 17.38 -16.84 -4.50
C ILE A 162 17.35 -15.68 -5.48
N THR A 163 18.08 -14.63 -5.16
CA THR A 163 18.09 -13.40 -5.96
C THR A 163 19.14 -13.48 -7.07
N LYS A 164 18.98 -12.63 -8.08
CA LYS A 164 19.86 -12.57 -9.25
C LYS A 164 21.30 -12.19 -8.87
N LYS A 165 22.25 -13.03 -9.26
CA LYS A 165 23.70 -12.79 -9.09
C LYS A 165 24.26 -11.91 -10.20
N ALA A 166 25.42 -11.31 -9.96
CA ALA A 166 26.12 -10.51 -10.95
C ALA A 166 26.40 -11.32 -12.24
N LEU A 167 25.95 -10.80 -13.37
CA LEU A 167 26.03 -11.50 -14.66
C LEU A 167 27.45 -11.44 -15.26
N LYS A 168 27.78 -12.46 -16.07
CA LYS A 168 29.09 -12.53 -16.77
C LYS A 168 29.20 -11.56 -17.94
N LYS A 169 28.07 -11.18 -18.52
CA LYS A 169 28.00 -10.20 -19.61
C LYS A 169 27.48 -8.88 -19.06
N PRO A 170 27.97 -7.73 -19.54
CA PRO A 170 27.39 -6.44 -19.19
C PRO A 170 25.94 -6.40 -19.66
N THR A 171 25.04 -5.98 -18.77
CA THR A 171 23.61 -5.89 -19.10
C THR A 171 22.97 -4.73 -18.36
N LEU A 172 22.00 -4.11 -19.02
CA LEU A 172 21.07 -3.16 -18.42
C LEU A 172 19.66 -3.71 -18.59
N GLN A 173 18.93 -3.83 -17.49
CA GLN A 173 17.52 -4.21 -17.45
C GLN A 173 16.71 -3.05 -16.88
N VAL A 174 15.63 -2.69 -17.56
CA VAL A 174 14.64 -1.73 -17.08
C VAL A 174 13.27 -2.40 -17.21
N ASN A 175 12.48 -2.36 -16.14
CA ASN A 175 11.08 -2.74 -16.15
C ASN A 175 10.26 -1.57 -15.58
N ALA A 176 9.20 -1.21 -16.28
CA ALA A 176 8.23 -0.20 -15.87
C ALA A 176 6.83 -0.76 -16.10
N GLU A 177 6.01 -0.79 -15.06
CA GLU A 177 4.66 -1.34 -15.10
C GLU A 177 3.70 -0.32 -14.51
N GLY A 178 2.58 -0.08 -15.20
CA GLY A 178 1.46 0.71 -14.69
C GLY A 178 0.22 -0.15 -14.59
N MET A 179 -0.52 -0.05 -13.49
CA MET A 179 -1.82 -0.69 -13.33
C MET A 179 -2.88 0.33 -12.94
N ARG A 180 -4.07 0.16 -13.51
CA ARG A 180 -5.28 0.90 -13.15
C ARG A 180 -6.45 -0.06 -13.02
N ARG A 181 -7.37 0.23 -12.11
CA ARG A 181 -8.68 -0.41 -12.05
C ARG A 181 -9.70 0.44 -12.79
N LYS A 182 -10.81 -0.17 -13.20
CA LYS A 182 -11.92 0.54 -13.87
C LYS A 182 -12.49 1.68 -13.02
N SER A 183 -12.40 1.58 -11.70
CA SER A 183 -12.89 2.56 -10.74
C SER A 183 -11.89 3.66 -10.39
N ASP A 184 -10.64 3.55 -10.81
CA ASP A 184 -9.62 4.55 -10.47
C ASP A 184 -9.74 5.76 -11.42
N GLY A 185 -9.71 6.97 -10.87
CA GLY A 185 -9.80 8.22 -11.64
C GLY A 185 -8.51 8.59 -12.38
N ASP A 186 -7.36 8.15 -11.85
CA ASP A 186 -6.04 8.45 -12.40
C ASP A 186 -5.63 7.48 -13.52
N LEU A 187 -4.79 7.95 -14.44
CA LEU A 187 -4.30 7.16 -15.57
C LEU A 187 -3.42 5.97 -15.13
N PHE A 188 -2.55 6.16 -14.11
CA PHE A 188 -1.63 5.14 -13.60
C PHE A 188 -1.45 5.25 -12.07
N PRO A 189 -2.46 4.85 -11.27
CA PRO A 189 -2.43 4.97 -9.81
C PRO A 189 -1.46 4.00 -9.12
N PHE A 190 -1.05 2.91 -9.78
CA PHE A 190 -0.08 1.96 -9.25
C PHE A 190 1.06 1.78 -10.24
N GLN A 191 2.28 2.08 -9.81
CA GLN A 191 3.48 2.08 -10.64
C GLN A 191 4.56 1.21 -10.01
N ASN A 192 5.17 0.36 -10.83
CA ASN A 192 6.35 -0.40 -10.45
C ASN A 192 7.48 -0.06 -11.41
N PHE A 193 8.62 0.33 -10.87
CA PHE A 193 9.84 0.59 -11.59
C PHE A 193 10.96 -0.27 -11.04
N TYR A 194 11.69 -0.93 -11.93
CA TYR A 194 12.87 -1.71 -11.58
C TYR A 194 13.97 -1.46 -12.60
N ILE A 195 15.18 -1.24 -12.09
CA ILE A 195 16.38 -1.10 -12.89
C ILE A 195 17.47 -2.00 -12.34
N ARG A 196 18.23 -2.63 -13.24
CA ARG A 196 19.41 -3.39 -12.88
C ARG A 196 20.52 -3.20 -13.90
N ALA A 197 21.73 -2.96 -13.42
CA ALA A 197 22.94 -2.89 -14.21
C ALA A 197 23.96 -3.90 -13.70
N ASP A 198 24.49 -4.73 -14.60
CA ASP A 198 25.57 -5.67 -14.31
C ASP A 198 26.82 -5.28 -15.12
N SER A 199 27.98 -5.31 -14.47
CA SER A 199 29.27 -4.90 -15.07
C SER A 199 29.78 -5.90 -16.12
N GLY A 200 29.25 -7.11 -16.13
CA GLY A 200 29.93 -8.25 -16.75
C GLY A 200 31.17 -8.68 -15.97
N GLN A 201 31.90 -9.66 -16.51
CA GLN A 201 33.10 -10.20 -15.90
C GLN A 201 34.30 -9.26 -16.10
N MET A 202 34.74 -8.63 -15.00
CA MET A 202 35.92 -7.76 -14.92
C MET A 202 37.07 -8.54 -14.26
N GLY A 203 37.77 -9.35 -15.06
CA GLY A 203 38.78 -10.29 -14.55
C GLY A 203 38.16 -11.34 -13.62
N LYS A 204 38.47 -11.25 -12.33
CA LYS A 204 37.93 -12.13 -11.26
C LYS A 204 36.69 -11.55 -10.58
N LEU A 205 36.34 -10.29 -10.84
CA LEU A 205 35.25 -9.58 -10.18
C LEU A 205 34.04 -9.44 -11.11
N LYS A 206 32.84 -9.54 -10.55
CA LYS A 206 31.57 -9.17 -11.18
C LYS A 206 30.78 -8.33 -10.19
N VAL A 207 30.14 -7.28 -10.68
CA VAL A 207 29.32 -6.37 -9.88
C VAL A 207 27.96 -6.21 -10.51
N GLY A 208 26.92 -6.18 -9.69
CA GLY A 208 25.55 -5.87 -10.08
C GLY A 208 24.96 -4.84 -9.12
N LEU A 209 24.20 -3.90 -9.68
CA LEU A 209 23.43 -2.89 -8.97
C LEU A 209 21.97 -3.01 -9.39
N SER A 210 21.05 -2.97 -8.43
CA SER A 210 19.61 -2.97 -8.69
C SER A 210 18.91 -1.90 -7.86
N GLY A 211 17.86 -1.33 -8.41
CA GLY A 211 16.97 -0.40 -7.72
C GLY A 211 15.52 -0.69 -8.10
N SER A 212 14.61 -0.64 -7.13
CA SER A 212 13.18 -0.79 -7.36
C SER A 212 12.37 0.23 -6.56
N LYS A 213 11.25 0.68 -7.15
CA LYS A 213 10.15 1.33 -6.45
C LYS A 213 8.86 0.63 -6.88
N ARG A 214 8.04 0.22 -5.92
CA ARG A 214 6.80 -0.53 -6.17
C ARG A 214 5.68 0.00 -5.31
N ASP A 215 4.50 0.07 -5.91
CA ASP A 215 3.27 0.40 -5.20
C ASP A 215 2.53 -0.90 -4.86
N LEU A 216 2.60 -1.30 -3.60
CA LEU A 216 1.89 -2.46 -3.06
C LEU A 216 0.40 -2.18 -3.09
N MET A 217 -0.35 -3.00 -3.83
CA MET A 217 -1.78 -2.80 -4.02
C MET A 217 -2.63 -3.22 -2.81
N PRO A 218 -3.70 -2.47 -2.50
CA PRO A 218 -4.65 -2.85 -1.47
C PRO A 218 -5.44 -4.10 -1.87
N VAL A 219 -5.61 -5.02 -0.93
CA VAL A 219 -6.55 -6.14 -1.05
C VAL A 219 -7.81 -5.77 -0.27
N LEU A 220 -8.85 -5.36 -1.01
CA LEU A 220 -10.11 -4.96 -0.41
C LEU A 220 -10.91 -6.17 0.05
N ALA A 221 -11.59 -6.04 1.19
CA ALA A 221 -12.54 -7.04 1.64
C ALA A 221 -13.72 -7.14 0.67
N SER A 222 -14.08 -8.36 0.25
CA SER A 222 -15.23 -8.62 -0.62
C SER A 222 -16.57 -8.67 0.15
N VAL A 223 -16.50 -8.89 1.46
CA VAL A 223 -17.66 -9.01 2.34
C VAL A 223 -17.96 -7.66 3.00
N LYS A 224 -19.25 -7.34 3.11
CA LYS A 224 -19.71 -6.16 3.85
C LYS A 224 -19.34 -6.28 5.34
N ARG A 225 -19.22 -5.13 6.01
CA ARG A 225 -19.01 -5.09 7.47
C ARG A 225 -20.15 -5.81 8.19
N ARG A 226 -19.85 -6.36 9.36
CA ARG A 226 -20.85 -7.06 10.19
C ARG A 226 -21.95 -6.09 10.61
N ALA A 227 -23.20 -6.50 10.40
CA ALA A 227 -24.35 -5.77 10.92
C ALA A 227 -24.40 -5.88 12.46
N SER A 228 -24.34 -4.74 13.13
CA SER A 228 -24.41 -4.59 14.58
C SER A 228 -25.82 -4.26 15.07
N GLY A 229 -26.70 -3.79 14.18
CA GLY A 229 -28.03 -3.29 14.54
C GLY A 229 -28.02 -1.96 15.29
N MET A 230 -26.85 -1.31 15.42
CA MET A 230 -26.63 -0.04 16.12
C MET A 230 -26.13 1.09 15.19
N GLY A 231 -26.33 0.97 13.87
CA GLY A 231 -25.89 1.97 12.91
C GLY A 231 -26.98 3.01 12.64
N PHE A 232 -26.73 4.28 12.97
CA PHE A 232 -27.59 5.38 12.55
C PHE A 232 -26.91 6.14 11.40
N ASP A 233 -27.32 5.79 10.18
CA ASP A 233 -27.01 6.50 8.92
C ASP A 233 -25.55 6.45 8.42
N TYR A 234 -25.24 5.39 7.68
CA TYR A 234 -24.00 5.21 6.92
C TYR A 234 -23.68 6.33 5.94
N ALA A 235 -24.70 7.06 5.45
CA ALA A 235 -24.48 8.12 4.48
C ALA A 235 -23.71 9.31 5.08
N LYS A 236 -23.71 9.45 6.41
CA LYS A 236 -23.05 10.54 7.12
C LYS A 236 -21.55 10.31 7.34
N HIS A 237 -21.12 9.06 7.53
CA HIS A 237 -19.75 8.74 7.90
C HIS A 237 -19.01 8.04 6.74
N ASN A 238 -18.30 8.83 5.95
CA ASN A 238 -17.56 8.39 4.77
C ASN A 238 -16.27 7.63 5.17
N PHE A 239 -16.43 6.41 5.70
CA PHE A 239 -15.32 5.54 6.11
C PHE A 239 -14.65 4.87 4.90
N LYS A 240 -13.32 4.70 4.97
CA LYS A 240 -12.57 3.96 3.95
C LYS A 240 -12.98 2.47 3.90
N PRO A 241 -12.88 1.80 2.74
CA PRO A 241 -13.13 0.35 2.65
C PRO A 241 -12.11 -0.43 3.50
N ASN A 242 -12.50 -1.61 3.97
CA ASN A 242 -11.59 -2.48 4.73
C ASN A 242 -10.51 -3.04 3.82
N VAL A 243 -9.26 -2.93 4.25
CA VAL A 243 -8.11 -3.49 3.54
C VAL A 243 -7.51 -4.63 4.36
N LEU A 244 -7.42 -5.81 3.74
CA LEU A 244 -7.01 -7.04 4.42
C LEU A 244 -5.51 -7.08 4.73
N ARG A 245 -4.68 -6.35 3.96
CA ARG A 245 -3.23 -6.24 4.14
C ARG A 245 -2.76 -4.80 4.07
N TYR A 246 -1.54 -4.56 4.52
CA TYR A 246 -0.83 -3.30 4.28
C TYR A 246 -0.61 -3.05 2.78
N TYR A 247 -0.70 -1.79 2.39
CA TYR A 247 -0.53 -1.31 1.02
C TYR A 247 0.13 0.07 1.03
N GLY A 248 0.81 0.46 -0.05
CA GLY A 248 1.60 1.70 -0.10
C GLY A 248 2.90 1.52 -0.84
N ASP A 249 3.90 2.35 -0.52
CA ASP A 249 5.15 2.41 -1.29
C ASP A 249 6.20 1.50 -0.65
N ALA A 250 6.93 0.76 -1.50
CA ALA A 250 8.10 0.00 -1.14
C ALA A 250 9.25 0.31 -2.11
N SER A 251 10.45 0.49 -1.59
CA SER A 251 11.65 0.67 -2.42
C SER A 251 12.84 -0.14 -1.91
N ASP A 252 13.68 -0.58 -2.84
CA ASP A 252 14.79 -1.48 -2.58
C ASP A 252 15.99 -1.07 -3.43
N ILE A 253 17.18 -0.99 -2.83
CA ILE A 253 18.44 -0.75 -3.52
C ILE A 253 19.41 -1.86 -3.13
N GLY A 254 19.77 -2.67 -4.12
CA GLY A 254 20.63 -3.83 -3.98
C GLY A 254 21.98 -3.64 -4.66
N PHE A 255 23.02 -4.15 -4.01
CA PHE A 255 24.36 -4.32 -4.58
C PHE A 255 24.79 -5.77 -4.39
N VAL A 256 25.36 -6.36 -5.44
CA VAL A 256 25.97 -7.68 -5.38
C VAL A 256 27.34 -7.65 -6.03
N ALA A 257 28.35 -8.12 -5.31
CA ALA A 257 29.69 -8.35 -5.84
C ALA A 257 30.05 -9.82 -5.71
N THR A 258 30.68 -10.37 -6.74
CA THR A 258 31.20 -11.73 -6.75
C THR A 258 32.66 -11.70 -7.16
N TYR A 259 33.53 -12.19 -6.29
CA TYR A 259 34.95 -12.32 -6.53
C TYR A 259 35.36 -13.80 -6.59
N GLU A 260 35.80 -14.25 -7.76
CA GLU A 260 36.26 -15.63 -8.01
C GLU A 260 37.78 -15.66 -7.90
N ALA A 261 38.30 -15.84 -6.68
CA ALA A 261 39.74 -15.87 -6.42
C ALA A 261 40.45 -16.97 -7.22
N ASN A 262 39.85 -18.15 -7.28
CA ASN A 262 40.24 -19.30 -8.11
C ASN A 262 39.06 -20.28 -8.25
N LYS A 263 39.26 -21.41 -8.94
CA LYS A 263 38.20 -22.44 -9.15
C LYS A 263 37.64 -23.02 -7.85
N ASN A 264 38.36 -22.90 -6.75
CA ASN A 264 38.05 -23.48 -5.45
C ASN A 264 37.64 -22.46 -4.40
N ASN A 265 37.68 -21.15 -4.69
CA ASN A 265 37.42 -20.08 -3.72
C ASN A 265 36.63 -18.96 -4.39
N LYS A 266 35.41 -18.75 -3.89
CA LYS A 266 34.50 -17.73 -4.35
C LYS A 266 33.98 -16.93 -3.16
N PHE A 267 34.05 -15.60 -3.27
CA PHE A 267 33.50 -14.67 -2.30
C PHE A 267 32.33 -13.92 -2.91
N GLU A 268 31.27 -13.74 -2.16
CA GLU A 268 30.08 -13.01 -2.56
C GLU A 268 29.73 -12.01 -1.45
N MET A 269 29.50 -10.76 -1.84
CA MET A 269 29.08 -9.69 -0.95
C MET A 269 27.78 -9.13 -1.47
N ARG A 270 26.81 -8.97 -0.58
CA ARG A 270 25.51 -8.39 -0.88
C ARG A 270 25.21 -7.30 0.13
N LEU A 271 24.78 -6.16 -0.37
CA LEU A 271 24.26 -5.06 0.44
C LEU A 271 22.85 -4.79 -0.05
N ASN A 272 21.92 -4.60 0.87
CA ASN A 272 20.57 -4.20 0.52
C ASN A 272 20.06 -3.09 1.45
N ARG A 273 19.29 -2.18 0.86
CA ARG A 273 18.63 -1.07 1.52
C ARG A 273 17.16 -1.10 1.11
N TYR A 274 16.30 -1.49 2.04
CA TYR A 274 14.86 -1.57 1.84
C TYR A 274 14.14 -0.50 2.68
N THR A 275 13.13 0.16 2.10
CA THR A 275 12.26 1.07 2.84
C THR A 275 10.80 0.87 2.42
N GLU A 276 9.87 1.05 3.37
CA GLU A 276 8.44 0.96 3.14
C GLU A 276 7.68 2.08 3.88
N ASP A 277 6.62 2.60 3.26
CA ASP A 277 5.59 3.45 3.88
C ASP A 277 4.23 2.87 3.51
N LEU A 278 3.65 2.14 4.45
CA LEU A 278 2.45 1.35 4.25
C LEU A 278 1.32 1.78 5.18
N VAL A 279 0.10 1.63 4.69
CA VAL A 279 -1.12 1.92 5.42
C VAL A 279 -2.09 0.73 5.36
N ARG A 280 -2.98 0.64 6.35
CA ARG A 280 -4.06 -0.34 6.41
C ARG A 280 -5.23 0.24 7.20
N ASP A 281 -6.42 0.22 6.61
CA ASP A 281 -7.63 0.77 7.21
C ASP A 281 -8.66 -0.35 7.44
N ILE A 282 -9.18 -0.51 8.67
CA ILE A 282 -10.13 -1.58 9.02
C ILE A 282 -11.21 -1.10 9.98
N LYS A 283 -12.44 -1.54 9.76
CA LYS A 283 -13.58 -1.42 10.67
C LYS A 283 -14.43 -2.69 10.58
N HIS A 284 -14.63 -3.44 11.66
CA HIS A 284 -15.20 -4.79 11.60
C HIS A 284 -16.72 -4.80 11.45
N SER A 285 -17.40 -3.87 12.11
CA SER A 285 -18.86 -3.74 12.09
C SER A 285 -19.33 -2.39 11.56
N ASP A 286 -20.63 -2.27 11.36
CA ASP A 286 -21.30 -1.00 11.09
C ASP A 286 -21.66 -0.18 12.33
N SER A 287 -21.26 -0.62 13.53
CA SER A 287 -21.57 0.12 14.76
C SER A 287 -20.84 1.47 14.79
N ASP A 288 -21.54 2.53 15.16
CA ASP A 288 -20.93 3.84 15.43
C ASP A 288 -20.06 3.82 16.71
N LEU A 289 -20.26 2.81 17.58
CA LEU A 289 -19.44 2.58 18.78
C LEU A 289 -18.09 1.93 18.48
N GLU A 290 -17.91 1.35 17.29
CA GLU A 290 -16.63 0.80 16.87
C GLU A 290 -15.92 1.80 15.96
N PRO A 291 -14.73 2.31 16.28
CA PRO A 291 -14.04 3.22 15.37
C PRO A 291 -13.42 2.47 14.18
N GLN A 292 -13.20 3.16 13.06
CA GLN A 292 -12.26 2.70 12.05
C GLN A 292 -10.83 2.81 12.59
N GLN A 293 -10.07 1.73 12.47
CA GLN A 293 -8.66 1.66 12.81
C GLN A 293 -7.82 2.00 11.56
N HIS A 294 -6.88 2.90 11.73
CA HIS A 294 -5.92 3.34 10.72
C HIS A 294 -4.53 2.96 11.18
N PHE A 295 -3.91 1.98 10.52
CA PHE A 295 -2.54 1.59 10.79
C PHE A 295 -1.63 2.22 9.75
N LYS A 296 -0.54 2.81 10.21
CA LYS A 296 0.58 3.26 9.40
C LYS A 296 1.83 2.53 9.87
N ARG A 297 2.55 1.91 8.94
CA ARG A 297 3.82 1.24 9.18
C ARG A 297 4.87 1.86 8.29
N THR A 298 5.93 2.38 8.91
CA THR A 298 7.10 2.83 8.18
C THR A 298 8.29 2.04 8.64
N ALA A 299 8.98 1.37 7.72
CA ALA A 299 10.13 0.54 8.08
C ALA A 299 11.28 0.78 7.12
N ASN A 300 12.47 0.60 7.67
CA ASN A 300 13.72 0.82 7.00
C ASN A 300 14.67 -0.29 7.44
N ARG A 301 15.13 -1.08 6.47
CA ARG A 301 16.04 -2.20 6.70
C ARG A 301 17.30 -2.08 5.88
N ASN A 302 18.44 -2.30 6.53
CA ASN A 302 19.71 -2.54 5.88
C ASN A 302 20.15 -3.98 6.12
N THR A 303 20.57 -4.67 5.07
CA THR A 303 21.19 -6.00 5.20
C THR A 303 22.56 -6.02 4.55
N ILE A 304 23.45 -6.79 5.17
CA ILE A 304 24.79 -7.09 4.69
C ILE A 304 24.94 -8.60 4.78
N ASN A 305 25.27 -9.22 3.65
CA ASN A 305 25.62 -10.63 3.57
C ASN A 305 27.01 -10.76 2.97
N LEU A 306 27.86 -11.51 3.65
CA LEU A 306 29.18 -11.93 3.19
C LEU A 306 29.20 -13.45 3.16
N SER A 307 29.53 -14.01 2.01
CA SER A 307 29.58 -15.45 1.80
C SER A 307 30.92 -15.85 1.18
N TRP A 308 31.55 -16.87 1.75
CA TRP A 308 32.74 -17.51 1.22
C TRP A 308 32.44 -18.97 0.96
N ASN A 309 32.48 -19.35 -0.32
CA ASN A 309 32.35 -20.72 -0.77
C ASN A 309 33.72 -21.25 -1.16
N ALA A 310 34.11 -22.38 -0.59
CA ALA A 310 35.34 -23.05 -0.95
C ALA A 310 35.20 -24.56 -1.11
N LYS A 311 36.12 -25.13 -1.88
CA LYS A 311 36.18 -26.56 -2.18
C LYS A 311 37.60 -27.07 -2.07
N ALA A 312 37.81 -28.17 -1.34
CA ALA A 312 39.07 -28.89 -1.31
C ALA A 312 38.82 -30.40 -1.39
N GLY A 313 39.30 -31.02 -2.48
CA GLY A 313 39.14 -32.45 -2.72
C GLY A 313 37.67 -32.87 -2.72
N LYS A 314 37.33 -33.77 -1.80
CA LYS A 314 35.96 -34.33 -1.61
C LYS A 314 35.07 -33.49 -0.70
N SER A 315 35.57 -32.36 -0.21
CA SER A 315 34.85 -31.48 0.71
C SER A 315 34.56 -30.12 0.08
N ASP A 316 33.36 -29.61 0.35
CA ASP A 316 32.98 -28.23 0.11
C ASP A 316 32.52 -27.57 1.42
N TRP A 317 32.72 -26.27 1.54
CA TRP A 317 32.22 -25.50 2.67
C TRP A 317 31.80 -24.10 2.27
N THR A 318 30.85 -23.57 3.03
CA THR A 318 30.33 -22.22 2.92
C THR A 318 30.36 -21.58 4.30
N VAL A 319 30.98 -20.41 4.38
CA VAL A 319 30.93 -19.53 5.55
C VAL A 319 30.12 -18.31 5.19
N GLU A 320 29.06 -18.04 5.95
CA GLU A 320 28.16 -16.91 5.77
C GLU A 320 28.16 -16.04 7.01
N THR A 321 28.20 -14.73 6.81
CA THR A 321 28.02 -13.72 7.84
C THR A 321 26.95 -12.74 7.38
N ASN A 322 25.90 -12.66 8.16
CA ASN A 322 24.69 -11.91 7.90
C ASN A 322 24.49 -10.87 8.99
N TYR A 323 24.30 -9.63 8.59
CA TYR A 323 23.92 -8.56 9.50
C TYR A 323 22.68 -7.87 8.95
N SER A 324 21.64 -7.75 9.77
CA SER A 324 20.42 -7.02 9.46
C SER A 324 20.17 -5.97 10.54
N ARG A 325 19.74 -4.78 10.13
CA ARG A 325 19.20 -3.78 11.03
C ARG A 325 17.92 -3.22 10.44
N ILE A 326 16.82 -3.39 11.15
CA ILE A 326 15.52 -2.82 10.81
C ILE A 326 15.11 -1.77 11.84
N LYS A 327 14.66 -0.63 11.36
CA LYS A 327 14.01 0.41 12.15
C LYS A 327 12.57 0.50 11.72
N GLU A 328 11.66 0.36 12.66
CA GLU A 328 10.22 0.41 12.44
C GLU A 328 9.63 1.53 13.27
N ASP A 329 8.85 2.39 12.61
CA ASP A 329 8.06 3.45 13.21
C ASP A 329 6.60 3.23 12.79
N ASP A 330 5.80 2.68 13.70
CA ASP A 330 4.40 2.33 13.46
C ASP A 330 3.48 3.22 14.29
N VAL A 331 2.38 3.65 13.68
CA VAL A 331 1.35 4.45 14.32
C VAL A 331 0.00 3.82 14.04
N ALA A 332 -0.79 3.60 15.10
CA ALA A 332 -2.21 3.27 14.96
C ALA A 332 -3.07 4.42 15.47
N LEU A 333 -3.95 4.90 14.61
CA LEU A 333 -4.98 5.87 14.93
C LEU A 333 -6.34 5.17 14.88
N ILE A 334 -7.31 5.73 15.60
CA ILE A 334 -8.71 5.35 15.45
C ILE A 334 -9.55 6.58 15.09
N ASN A 335 -10.67 6.35 14.41
CA ASN A 335 -11.55 7.40 13.96
C ASN A 335 -13.02 6.94 14.06
N TYR A 336 -13.85 7.72 14.76
CA TYR A 336 -15.28 7.43 14.93
C TYR A 336 -16.19 8.12 13.91
N THR A 337 -15.70 9.15 13.20
CA THR A 337 -16.53 10.05 12.37
C THR A 337 -16.31 9.85 10.85
N GLY A 338 -15.37 9.01 10.45
CA GLY A 338 -14.97 8.82 9.06
C GLY A 338 -14.28 10.06 8.46
N ARG A 339 -14.41 10.25 7.14
CA ARG A 339 -13.98 11.48 6.48
C ARG A 339 -14.99 12.59 6.73
N SER A 340 -14.63 13.55 7.57
CA SER A 340 -15.35 14.81 7.74
C SER A 340 -14.59 15.94 7.04
N SER A 341 -15.32 16.87 6.42
CA SER A 341 -14.74 18.03 5.71
C SER A 341 -14.22 19.12 6.65
N TYR A 342 -14.61 19.11 7.94
CA TYR A 342 -14.35 20.22 8.86
C TYR A 342 -13.70 19.80 10.18
N GLU A 343 -13.72 18.51 10.52
CA GLU A 343 -13.15 18.00 11.75
C GLU A 343 -12.29 16.76 11.49
N GLY A 344 -11.12 16.73 12.11
CA GLY A 344 -10.28 15.53 12.17
C GLY A 344 -10.46 14.86 13.53
N SER A 345 -11.15 13.72 13.57
CA SER A 345 -11.44 13.01 14.84
C SER A 345 -10.51 11.81 15.05
N ASN A 346 -9.24 11.93 14.66
CA ASN A 346 -8.26 10.86 14.82
C ASN A 346 -7.71 10.84 16.26
N GLU A 347 -7.87 9.72 16.95
CA GLU A 347 -7.27 9.48 18.26
C GLU A 347 -6.06 8.55 18.13
N LEU A 348 -4.93 8.94 18.70
CA LEU A 348 -3.72 8.12 18.76
C LEU A 348 -3.91 6.95 19.73
N ARG A 349 -3.79 5.71 19.25
CA ARG A 349 -3.88 4.50 20.09
C ARG A 349 -2.55 3.85 20.38
N TYR A 350 -1.66 3.87 19.40
CA TYR A 350 -0.47 3.04 19.43
C TYR A 350 0.69 3.72 18.71
N ILE A 351 1.86 3.69 19.33
CA ILE A 351 3.13 4.06 18.70
C ILE A 351 4.14 2.98 19.01
N ASP A 352 4.74 2.40 17.98
CA ASP A 352 5.97 1.62 18.09
C ASP A 352 7.11 2.39 17.42
N ASN A 353 8.23 2.49 18.14
CA ASN A 353 9.52 2.88 17.58
C ASN A 353 10.52 1.82 18.01
N ILE A 354 10.98 1.01 17.06
CA ILE A 354 11.77 -0.19 17.30
C ILE A 354 13.02 -0.15 16.43
N ASP A 355 14.20 -0.24 17.04
CA ASP A 355 15.49 -0.51 16.39
C ASP A 355 15.92 -1.94 16.71
N HIS A 356 15.87 -2.79 15.70
CA HIS A 356 16.17 -4.20 15.79
C HIS A 356 17.39 -4.55 14.95
N ARG A 357 18.27 -5.39 15.51
CA ARG A 357 19.55 -5.78 14.93
C ARG A 357 19.73 -7.27 15.09
N GLN A 358 20.23 -7.90 14.04
CA GLN A 358 20.51 -9.33 14.03
C GLN A 358 21.86 -9.58 13.38
N LEU A 359 22.69 -10.38 14.05
CA LEU A 359 23.93 -10.94 13.52
C LEU A 359 23.80 -12.46 13.48
N ASP A 360 23.99 -13.04 12.31
CA ASP A 360 23.97 -14.48 12.09
C ASP A 360 25.26 -14.91 11.37
N VAL A 361 25.94 -15.91 11.92
CA VAL A 361 27.14 -16.50 11.35
C VAL A 361 26.88 -17.99 11.18
N ARG A 362 27.07 -18.48 9.96
CA ARG A 362 26.88 -19.90 9.64
C ARG A 362 28.08 -20.47 8.93
N LEU A 363 28.44 -21.67 9.35
CA LEU A 363 29.39 -22.52 8.67
C LEU A 363 28.68 -23.82 8.31
N ASN A 364 28.68 -24.14 7.03
CA ASN A 364 28.15 -25.40 6.50
C ASN A 364 29.25 -26.08 5.71
N ALA A 365 29.42 -27.38 5.89
CA ALA A 365 30.38 -28.18 5.14
C ALA A 365 29.77 -29.52 4.74
N ASN A 366 30.13 -29.97 3.54
CA ASN A 366 29.78 -31.28 3.05
C ASN A 366 31.03 -32.04 2.63
N THR A 367 31.10 -33.32 2.99
CA THR A 367 32.22 -34.20 2.65
C THR A 367 31.68 -35.48 2.02
N GLN A 368 32.12 -35.77 0.80
CA GLN A 368 31.81 -37.04 0.14
C GLN A 368 32.70 -38.15 0.71
N LEU A 369 32.13 -39.05 1.52
CA LEU A 369 32.87 -40.14 2.14
C LEU A 369 33.18 -41.25 1.11
N ASN A 370 32.22 -41.58 0.26
CA ASN A 370 32.34 -42.54 -0.86
C ASN A 370 31.21 -42.31 -1.87
N ASN A 371 31.06 -43.16 -2.89
CA ASN A 371 30.06 -42.94 -3.96
C ASN A 371 28.59 -42.97 -3.51
N LYS A 372 28.28 -43.45 -2.31
CA LYS A 372 26.90 -43.59 -1.79
C LYS A 372 26.61 -42.73 -0.56
N HIS A 373 27.65 -42.22 0.11
CA HIS A 373 27.51 -41.54 1.39
C HIS A 373 28.14 -40.14 1.37
N ARG A 374 27.30 -39.12 1.60
CA ARG A 374 27.67 -37.72 1.79
C ARG A 374 27.39 -37.33 3.24
N LEU A 375 28.41 -36.82 3.93
CA LEU A 375 28.28 -36.29 5.28
C LEU A 375 28.11 -34.76 5.19
N SER A 376 27.04 -34.23 5.78
CA SER A 376 26.76 -32.80 5.87
C SER A 376 26.74 -32.39 7.34
N TYR A 377 27.45 -31.32 7.68
CA TYR A 377 27.51 -30.79 9.03
C TYR A 377 27.57 -29.26 8.99
N GLY A 378 27.00 -28.63 10.01
CA GLY A 378 26.95 -27.17 10.08
C GLY A 378 26.85 -26.68 11.52
N VAL A 379 27.33 -25.46 11.72
CA VAL A 379 27.25 -24.73 12.98
C VAL A 379 26.75 -23.33 12.68
N SER A 380 25.76 -22.88 13.44
CA SER A 380 25.21 -21.54 13.35
C SER A 380 25.29 -20.84 14.70
N TYR A 381 25.50 -19.52 14.66
CA TYR A 381 25.41 -18.64 15.79
C TYR A 381 24.60 -17.42 15.38
N ALA A 382 23.51 -17.15 16.10
CA ALA A 382 22.67 -15.99 15.90
C ALA A 382 22.58 -15.17 17.19
N ARG A 383 22.65 -13.85 17.05
CA ARG A 383 22.41 -12.89 18.13
C ARG A 383 21.43 -11.83 17.63
N GLU A 384 20.39 -11.60 18.41
CA GLU A 384 19.34 -10.63 18.14
C GLU A 384 19.29 -9.60 19.27
N GLU A 385 19.16 -8.33 18.92
CA GLU A 385 19.03 -7.21 19.86
C GLU A 385 17.92 -6.29 19.38
N GLY A 386 16.96 -5.98 20.25
CA GLY A 386 15.90 -5.01 20.00
C GLY A 386 15.88 -3.94 21.08
N SER A 387 15.74 -2.68 20.68
CA SER A 387 15.56 -1.55 21.59
C SER A 387 14.51 -0.60 21.04
N GLY A 388 13.75 0.07 21.89
CA GLY A 388 12.65 0.89 21.41
C GLY A 388 11.62 1.24 22.46
N SER A 389 10.57 1.93 22.02
CA SER A 389 9.40 2.26 22.84
C SER A 389 8.15 1.74 22.15
N ARG A 390 7.29 1.08 22.92
CA ARG A 390 5.98 0.60 22.51
C ARG A 390 4.95 1.24 23.42
N LEU A 391 4.38 2.36 22.98
CA LEU A 391 3.38 3.11 23.71
C LEU A 391 2.00 2.62 23.28
N LYS A 392 1.26 2.09 24.24
CA LYS A 392 -0.11 1.63 24.04
C LYS A 392 -1.04 2.44 24.93
N SER A 393 -2.21 2.80 24.40
CA SER A 393 -3.33 3.29 25.20
C SER A 393 -2.93 4.43 26.15
N SER A 394 -2.52 5.58 25.58
CA SER A 394 -2.19 6.76 26.40
C SER A 394 -3.34 7.04 27.37
N PRO A 395 -3.10 7.07 28.70
CA PRO A 395 -4.16 7.35 29.67
C PRO A 395 -4.64 8.81 29.59
N ASN A 396 -3.81 9.68 29.02
CA ASN A 396 -4.13 11.09 28.78
C ASN A 396 -4.13 11.31 27.26
N THR A 397 -5.31 11.37 26.68
CA THR A 397 -5.52 11.86 25.31
C THR A 397 -6.04 13.28 25.39
N SER A 398 -5.40 14.22 24.68
CA SER A 398 -5.86 15.60 24.58
C SER A 398 -6.32 15.86 23.15
N THR A 399 -7.60 16.17 22.99
CA THR A 399 -8.13 16.66 21.71
C THR A 399 -7.70 18.12 21.55
N MET A 400 -6.89 18.40 20.54
CA MET A 400 -6.55 19.77 20.17
C MET A 400 -7.57 20.26 19.15
N TYR A 401 -8.34 21.27 19.51
CA TYR A 401 -9.11 22.04 18.53
C TYR A 401 -8.12 22.90 17.75
N ILE A 402 -7.94 22.57 16.47
CA ILE A 402 -7.21 23.42 15.54
C ILE A 402 -8.22 24.46 15.04
N ASP A 403 -7.96 25.73 15.30
CA ASP A 403 -8.77 26.83 14.75
C ASP A 403 -8.73 26.74 13.21
N PRO A 404 -9.88 26.70 12.51
CA PRO A 404 -9.94 26.76 11.06
C PRO A 404 -9.14 27.94 10.46
N TRP A 405 -8.97 29.05 11.20
CA TRP A 405 -8.15 30.20 10.79
C TRP A 405 -6.63 29.95 10.88
N ALA A 406 -6.21 28.91 11.60
CA ALA A 406 -4.81 28.48 11.69
C ALA A 406 -4.39 27.53 10.54
N TYR A 407 -5.34 27.08 9.71
CA TYR A 407 -5.02 26.40 8.45
C TYR A 407 -4.50 27.40 7.41
N ASP A 408 -3.54 26.98 6.60
CA ASP A 408 -3.26 27.66 5.34
C ASP A 408 -4.52 27.57 4.46
N LYS A 409 -5.17 28.71 4.23
CA LYS A 409 -6.43 28.83 3.45
C LYS A 409 -6.28 28.37 1.99
N SER A 410 -5.08 28.01 1.56
CA SER A 410 -4.82 27.36 0.27
C SER A 410 -5.21 25.87 0.23
N LEU A 411 -5.57 25.25 1.36
CA LEU A 411 -5.99 23.85 1.42
C LEU A 411 -7.52 23.70 1.25
N LEU A 412 -7.92 23.62 -0.01
CA LEU A 412 -9.11 22.97 -0.59
C LEU A 412 -10.34 22.77 0.34
N VAL A 413 -11.36 23.60 0.15
CA VAL A 413 -12.74 23.26 0.54
C VAL A 413 -13.35 22.41 -0.58
N ASP A 414 -13.30 21.08 -0.43
CA ASP A 414 -14.02 20.12 -1.29
C ASP A 414 -15.51 20.09 -0.93
N LYS A 415 -16.19 21.21 -1.08
CA LYS A 415 -17.66 21.23 -1.12
C LYS A 415 -18.13 21.84 -2.42
N LEU A 416 -18.56 20.94 -3.30
CA LEU A 416 -19.45 21.26 -4.40
C LEU A 416 -20.65 22.05 -3.86
N ASP A 417 -20.86 23.25 -4.39
CA ASP A 417 -22.07 24.02 -4.19
C ASP A 417 -23.29 23.17 -4.60
N ARG A 418 -24.36 23.22 -3.79
CA ARG A 418 -25.60 22.43 -3.94
C ARG A 418 -26.24 22.60 -5.32
N LEU A 419 -25.96 23.72 -5.98
CA LEU A 419 -26.46 24.10 -7.30
C LEU A 419 -25.74 23.42 -8.48
N VAL A 420 -24.73 22.56 -8.23
CA VAL A 420 -23.81 22.09 -9.30
C VAL A 420 -24.09 20.68 -9.81
N ARG A 421 -25.03 19.91 -9.25
CA ARG A 421 -25.36 18.58 -9.80
C ARG A 421 -26.59 18.58 -10.69
N LYS A 422 -26.36 18.35 -11.99
CA LYS A 422 -27.37 17.70 -12.86
C LYS A 422 -27.30 16.18 -12.65
N LYS A 423 -28.44 15.50 -12.83
CA LYS A 423 -28.52 14.03 -12.81
C LYS A 423 -27.51 13.45 -13.83
N GLY A 424 -26.42 12.84 -13.34
CA GLY A 424 -25.37 12.24 -14.17
C GLY A 424 -24.01 12.97 -14.21
N ASP A 425 -23.84 14.09 -13.50
CA ASP A 425 -22.54 14.80 -13.43
C ASP A 425 -21.63 14.22 -12.32
N ASN A 426 -20.46 13.71 -12.75
CA ASN A 426 -19.40 13.13 -11.91
C ASN A 426 -18.10 13.95 -11.93
N SER A 427 -18.12 15.20 -12.42
CA SER A 427 -16.92 16.03 -12.48
C SER A 427 -16.56 16.62 -11.11
N VAL A 428 -15.26 16.62 -10.77
CA VAL A 428 -14.70 17.36 -9.62
C VAL A 428 -14.29 18.74 -10.13
N LYS A 429 -15.06 19.79 -9.82
CA LYS A 429 -14.67 21.18 -10.11
C LYS A 429 -14.30 21.88 -8.81
N VAL A 430 -13.08 22.40 -8.75
CA VAL A 430 -12.56 23.21 -7.65
C VAL A 430 -12.90 24.67 -7.94
N TYR A 431 -13.71 25.30 -7.08
CA TYR A 431 -13.88 26.75 -7.06
C TYR A 431 -13.50 27.26 -5.66
N SER A 432 -12.49 28.13 -5.58
CA SER A 432 -12.28 28.98 -4.40
C SER A 432 -13.03 30.29 -4.65
N HIS A 433 -14.26 30.40 -4.15
CA HIS A 433 -15.02 31.66 -4.19
C HIS A 433 -15.00 32.28 -2.79
N ILE A 434 -14.49 33.50 -2.67
CA ILE A 434 -14.57 34.31 -1.45
C ILE A 434 -15.64 35.36 -1.71
N HIS A 435 -16.81 35.18 -1.11
CA HIS A 435 -17.98 36.06 -1.27
C HIS A 435 -18.34 36.74 0.05
N ASP A 436 -18.65 38.03 0.01
CA ASP A 436 -19.10 38.80 1.18
C ASP A 436 -20.62 38.71 1.30
N TYR A 437 -21.08 37.69 2.03
CA TYR A 437 -22.51 37.38 2.15
C TYR A 437 -23.26 38.43 2.97
N LYS A 438 -24.42 38.87 2.47
CA LYS A 438 -25.35 39.71 3.23
C LYS A 438 -26.08 38.88 4.29
N PHE A 439 -26.06 39.35 5.54
CA PHE A 439 -26.80 38.75 6.66
C PHE A 439 -27.90 39.67 7.16
N ILE A 440 -29.03 39.05 7.52
CA ILE A 440 -30.14 39.69 8.23
C ILE A 440 -30.24 39.11 9.65
N ASN A 441 -30.66 39.93 10.60
CA ASN A 441 -30.89 39.46 11.96
C ASN A 441 -32.18 38.63 12.00
N SER A 442 -32.06 37.34 12.33
CA SER A 442 -33.22 36.49 12.57
C SER A 442 -33.93 36.88 13.87
N SER A 443 -35.23 36.57 13.97
CA SER A 443 -36.01 36.72 15.20
C SER A 443 -35.46 35.92 16.39
N SER A 444 -34.60 34.94 16.13
CA SER A 444 -33.86 34.14 17.11
C SER A 444 -32.54 34.78 17.59
N GLY A 445 -32.17 35.96 17.07
CA GLY A 445 -30.93 36.66 17.41
C GLY A 445 -29.67 36.10 16.73
N MET A 446 -29.79 35.05 15.92
CA MET A 446 -28.70 34.56 15.08
C MET A 446 -28.71 35.26 13.71
N PRO A 447 -27.56 35.74 13.20
CA PRO A 447 -27.47 36.20 11.82
C PRO A 447 -27.86 35.09 10.86
N GLN A 448 -28.85 35.36 10.01
CA GLN A 448 -29.27 34.45 8.95
C GLN A 448 -28.87 35.05 7.61
N TRP A 449 -28.34 34.21 6.74
CA TRP A 449 -27.96 34.61 5.40
C TRP A 449 -29.20 35.05 4.59
N ASP A 450 -29.08 36.19 3.92
CA ASP A 450 -30.14 36.79 3.09
C ASP A 450 -30.18 36.16 1.69
N MET A 451 -30.67 34.92 1.64
CA MET A 451 -30.74 34.14 0.39
C MET A 451 -31.65 34.81 -0.66
N ASP A 452 -32.67 35.57 -0.23
CA ASP A 452 -33.59 36.26 -1.15
C ASP A 452 -32.89 37.43 -1.87
N TYR A 453 -32.05 38.18 -1.16
CA TYR A 453 -31.20 39.21 -1.77
C TYR A 453 -30.15 38.60 -2.71
N GLU A 454 -29.45 37.57 -2.25
CA GLU A 454 -28.28 37.02 -2.95
C GLU A 454 -28.66 36.28 -4.24
N TYR A 455 -29.80 35.59 -4.22
CA TYR A 455 -30.24 34.80 -5.36
C TYR A 455 -31.10 35.61 -6.33
N TYR A 456 -31.92 36.52 -5.82
CA TYR A 456 -32.97 37.18 -6.61
C TYR A 456 -32.90 38.71 -6.59
N GLY A 457 -31.91 39.31 -5.91
CA GLY A 457 -31.82 40.75 -5.74
C GLY A 457 -32.97 41.34 -4.92
N ALA A 458 -33.68 40.54 -4.12
CA ALA A 458 -34.84 41.00 -3.37
C ALA A 458 -34.40 41.65 -2.06
N GLU A 459 -34.59 42.97 -1.91
CA GLU A 459 -34.29 43.71 -0.69
C GLU A 459 -35.50 43.81 0.26
N THR A 460 -36.69 43.53 -0.25
CA THR A 460 -37.97 43.60 0.46
C THR A 460 -38.83 42.38 0.16
N ASP A 461 -39.79 42.06 1.05
CA ASP A 461 -40.70 40.92 0.85
C ASP A 461 -41.52 41.00 -0.45
N ALA A 462 -41.87 42.21 -0.90
CA ALA A 462 -42.59 42.42 -2.16
C ALA A 462 -41.75 42.09 -3.40
N GLN A 463 -40.41 42.17 -3.29
CA GLN A 463 -39.49 41.90 -4.39
C GLN A 463 -39.16 40.41 -4.54
N LYS A 464 -39.53 39.57 -3.58
CA LYS A 464 -39.29 38.13 -3.63
C LYS A 464 -39.95 37.50 -4.86
N PRO A 465 -39.32 36.48 -5.48
CA PRO A 465 -39.84 35.88 -6.71
C PRO A 465 -41.13 35.11 -6.51
N GLY A 466 -41.49 34.75 -5.27
CA GLY A 466 -42.65 33.91 -4.96
C GLY A 466 -42.49 32.44 -5.37
N ILE A 467 -41.60 32.14 -6.33
CA ILE A 467 -41.16 30.80 -6.71
C ILE A 467 -39.68 30.66 -6.35
N THR A 468 -39.36 29.64 -5.57
CA THR A 468 -37.98 29.37 -5.14
C THR A 468 -37.21 28.55 -6.18
N TYR A 469 -35.89 28.44 -6.04
CA TYR A 469 -35.09 27.57 -6.90
C TYR A 469 -35.45 26.09 -6.69
N ASP A 470 -35.78 25.70 -5.46
CA ASP A 470 -36.23 24.34 -5.16
C ASP A 470 -37.55 24.04 -5.89
N ASP A 471 -38.47 25.01 -5.96
CA ASP A 471 -39.68 24.89 -6.78
C ASP A 471 -39.35 24.71 -8.28
N TYR A 472 -38.38 25.45 -8.81
CA TYR A 472 -37.95 25.33 -10.21
C TYR A 472 -37.47 23.92 -10.56
N VAL A 473 -36.66 23.32 -9.68
CA VAL A 473 -36.18 21.94 -9.85
C VAL A 473 -37.32 20.95 -9.67
N ASN A 474 -38.11 21.09 -8.60
CA ASN A 474 -39.18 20.18 -8.24
C ASN A 474 -40.26 20.11 -9.33
N TYR A 475 -40.61 21.24 -9.93
CA TYR A 475 -41.63 21.32 -11.00
C TYR A 475 -41.05 21.28 -12.42
N GLY A 476 -39.73 21.08 -12.59
CA GLY A 476 -39.11 20.93 -13.91
C GLY A 476 -39.30 22.16 -14.81
N LEU A 477 -39.29 23.36 -14.23
CA LEU A 477 -39.56 24.61 -14.95
C LEU A 477 -38.47 24.96 -15.99
N SER A 478 -37.34 24.25 -15.98
CA SER A 478 -36.33 24.29 -17.03
C SER A 478 -36.78 23.69 -18.36
N GLU A 479 -37.75 22.77 -18.33
CA GLU A 479 -38.16 21.93 -19.46
C GLU A 479 -39.28 22.57 -20.28
N GLY A 480 -40.09 23.44 -19.66
CA GLY A 480 -41.16 24.18 -20.34
C GLY A 480 -41.89 25.15 -19.41
N ALA A 481 -42.68 26.05 -20.00
CA ALA A 481 -43.56 26.92 -19.25
C ALA A 481 -44.80 26.14 -18.74
N ILE A 482 -45.34 26.55 -17.60
CA ILE A 482 -46.60 25.99 -17.10
C ILE A 482 -47.75 26.41 -18.03
N SER A 483 -48.46 25.41 -18.55
CA SER A 483 -49.66 25.62 -19.36
C SER A 483 -50.86 26.02 -18.50
N SER A 484 -51.70 26.92 -19.03
CA SER A 484 -52.93 27.39 -18.35
C SER A 484 -53.98 26.30 -18.16
N TRP A 485 -53.94 25.25 -18.98
CA TRP A 485 -54.94 24.16 -18.98
C TRP A 485 -54.41 22.83 -18.41
N SER A 486 -53.12 22.74 -18.05
CA SER A 486 -52.55 21.53 -17.46
C SER A 486 -52.73 21.50 -15.94
N SER A 487 -53.08 20.36 -15.35
CA SER A 487 -53.06 20.15 -13.89
C SER A 487 -51.69 19.71 -13.36
N THR A 488 -50.72 19.49 -14.26
CA THR A 488 -49.36 19.05 -13.93
C THR A 488 -48.30 19.94 -14.55
N SER A 489 -47.12 19.98 -13.91
CA SER A 489 -45.93 20.66 -14.40
C SER A 489 -45.26 19.88 -15.56
N PRO A 490 -44.26 20.46 -16.25
CA PRO A 490 -43.53 19.79 -17.34
C PRO A 490 -42.95 18.42 -16.98
N ASN A 491 -42.57 18.21 -15.72
CA ASN A 491 -42.05 16.94 -15.20
C ASN A 491 -43.12 16.09 -14.48
N ASN A 492 -44.40 16.28 -14.81
CA ASN A 492 -45.56 15.52 -14.31
C ASN A 492 -45.85 15.64 -12.80
N GLN A 493 -45.40 16.70 -12.12
CA GLN A 493 -45.79 16.95 -10.73
C GLN A 493 -47.16 17.65 -10.65
N PRO A 494 -48.00 17.32 -9.66
CA PRO A 494 -49.29 17.99 -9.47
C PRO A 494 -49.10 19.44 -9.04
N ILE A 495 -49.79 20.37 -9.70
CA ILE A 495 -49.73 21.80 -9.40
C ILE A 495 -50.94 22.22 -8.54
N SER A 496 -50.68 22.91 -7.42
CA SER A 496 -51.73 23.56 -6.64
C SER A 496 -52.11 24.92 -7.23
N ASP A 497 -53.32 25.40 -6.93
CA ASP A 497 -53.77 26.74 -7.36
C ASP A 497 -52.92 27.85 -6.75
N ASP A 498 -52.44 27.68 -5.51
CA ASP A 498 -51.49 28.59 -4.87
C ASP A 498 -50.18 28.70 -5.67
N PHE A 499 -49.58 27.58 -6.04
CA PHE A 499 -48.35 27.55 -6.82
C PHE A 499 -48.53 28.22 -8.18
N ARG A 500 -49.66 27.96 -8.84
CA ARG A 500 -50.00 28.57 -10.12
C ARG A 500 -50.12 30.08 -10.00
N ASN A 501 -50.75 30.58 -8.94
CA ASN A 501 -50.86 32.02 -8.71
C ASN A 501 -49.49 32.67 -8.51
N ARG A 502 -48.61 32.05 -7.71
CA ARG A 502 -47.23 32.53 -7.51
C ARG A 502 -46.40 32.49 -8.80
N TYR A 503 -46.53 31.44 -9.60
CA TYR A 503 -45.84 31.30 -10.88
C TYR A 503 -46.28 32.37 -11.88
N ASN A 504 -47.59 32.59 -12.00
CA ASN A 504 -48.13 33.62 -12.89
C ASN A 504 -47.72 35.03 -12.45
N ALA A 505 -47.69 35.30 -11.14
CA ALA A 505 -47.21 36.57 -10.60
C ALA A 505 -45.74 36.82 -10.94
N LEU A 506 -44.87 35.81 -10.80
CA LEU A 506 -43.47 35.91 -11.21
C LEU A 506 -43.32 36.10 -12.72
N LYS A 507 -44.07 35.31 -13.51
CA LYS A 507 -44.05 35.41 -14.97
C LYS A 507 -44.41 36.82 -15.43
N SER A 508 -45.50 37.38 -14.93
CA SER A 508 -45.93 38.74 -15.29
C SER A 508 -44.90 39.80 -14.88
N ARG A 509 -44.24 39.65 -13.73
CA ARG A 509 -43.15 40.55 -13.31
C ARG A 509 -41.94 40.46 -14.24
N LEU A 510 -41.50 39.26 -14.58
CA LEU A 510 -40.39 39.05 -15.52
C LEU A 510 -40.72 39.60 -16.92
N GLU A 511 -41.96 39.44 -17.39
CA GLU A 511 -42.41 40.00 -18.66
C GLU A 511 -42.43 41.54 -18.64
N ALA A 512 -42.86 42.14 -17.52
CA ALA A 512 -42.88 43.60 -17.35
C ALA A 512 -41.47 44.20 -17.26
N GLU A 513 -40.55 43.54 -16.55
CA GLU A 513 -39.16 44.00 -16.38
C GLU A 513 -38.28 43.71 -17.61
N ASN A 514 -38.69 42.80 -18.50
CA ASN A 514 -37.93 42.40 -19.69
C ASN A 514 -38.81 42.41 -20.95
N PRO A 515 -39.30 43.60 -21.40
CA PRO A 515 -40.28 43.71 -22.49
C PRO A 515 -39.79 43.13 -23.83
N ASP A 516 -38.49 43.22 -24.11
CA ASP A 516 -37.89 42.66 -25.33
C ASP A 516 -37.87 41.12 -25.34
N MET A 517 -37.77 40.52 -24.15
CA MET A 517 -37.73 39.05 -23.99
C MET A 517 -39.13 38.46 -23.82
N ALA A 518 -40.11 39.24 -23.31
CA ALA A 518 -41.50 38.81 -23.12
C ALA A 518 -42.15 38.33 -24.43
N ASN A 519 -41.84 38.97 -25.56
CA ASN A 519 -42.42 38.62 -26.85
C ASN A 519 -41.69 37.52 -27.61
N THR A 520 -40.48 37.16 -27.18
CA THR A 520 -39.58 36.23 -27.90
C THR A 520 -39.31 34.93 -27.15
N ARG A 521 -39.52 34.89 -25.83
CA ARG A 521 -39.25 33.72 -24.98
C ARG A 521 -40.55 33.06 -24.52
N SER A 522 -40.77 31.81 -24.94
CA SER A 522 -41.94 31.02 -24.52
C SER A 522 -41.89 30.55 -23.07
N ASN A 523 -40.71 30.53 -22.43
CA ASN A 523 -40.51 30.11 -21.04
C ASN A 523 -39.62 31.08 -20.26
N ILE A 524 -40.08 32.33 -20.09
CA ILE A 524 -39.29 33.39 -19.43
C ILE A 524 -38.90 33.07 -17.98
N VAL A 525 -39.77 32.38 -17.22
CA VAL A 525 -39.49 31.96 -15.83
C VAL A 525 -38.39 30.89 -15.79
N GLY A 526 -38.45 29.90 -16.68
CA GLY A 526 -37.41 28.88 -16.80
C GLY A 526 -36.07 29.46 -17.28
N ASP A 527 -36.13 30.40 -18.22
CA ASP A 527 -34.95 31.08 -18.78
C ASP A 527 -34.24 31.98 -17.74
N TYR A 528 -34.98 32.67 -16.86
CA TYR A 528 -34.42 33.46 -15.75
C TYR A 528 -33.45 32.63 -14.90
N LEU A 529 -33.90 31.47 -14.43
CA LEU A 529 -33.12 30.61 -13.55
C LEU A 529 -32.03 29.85 -14.33
N LYS A 530 -32.35 29.34 -15.53
CA LYS A 530 -31.45 28.55 -16.39
C LYS A 530 -30.25 29.34 -16.90
N TYR A 531 -30.45 30.58 -17.35
CA TYR A 531 -29.36 31.41 -17.85
C TYR A 531 -28.63 32.13 -16.71
N GLY A 532 -29.33 32.51 -15.63
CA GLY A 532 -28.68 33.09 -14.44
C GLY A 532 -27.71 32.13 -13.76
N GLU A 533 -28.07 30.84 -13.64
CA GLU A 533 -27.19 29.83 -13.05
C GLU A 533 -26.00 29.46 -13.96
N SER A 534 -25.97 29.90 -15.22
CA SER A 534 -24.92 29.51 -16.17
C SER A 534 -23.53 30.01 -15.75
N SER A 535 -22.53 29.13 -15.79
CA SER A 535 -21.12 29.49 -15.57
C SER A 535 -20.50 30.25 -16.75
N ASP A 536 -21.12 30.20 -17.93
CA ASP A 536 -20.67 30.92 -19.13
C ASP A 536 -21.17 32.39 -19.11
N PRO A 537 -20.26 33.39 -19.10
CA PRO A 537 -20.61 34.82 -19.11
C PRO A 537 -21.51 35.23 -20.28
N GLU A 538 -21.32 34.65 -21.46
CA GLU A 538 -22.10 35.01 -22.66
C GLU A 538 -23.52 34.45 -22.60
N MET A 539 -23.72 33.32 -21.92
CA MET A 539 -25.05 32.77 -21.67
C MET A 539 -25.79 33.55 -20.59
N ARG A 540 -25.07 34.09 -19.59
CA ARG A 540 -25.68 34.91 -18.52
C ARG A 540 -26.20 36.25 -19.01
N LYS A 541 -25.52 36.87 -19.99
CA LYS A 541 -26.01 38.09 -20.66
C LYS A 541 -27.40 37.91 -21.31
N LYS A 542 -27.82 36.66 -21.57
CA LYS A 542 -29.12 36.32 -22.13
C LYS A 542 -30.20 36.05 -21.07
N ALA A 543 -29.85 36.14 -19.78
CA ALA A 543 -30.80 35.93 -18.69
C ALA A 543 -31.77 37.11 -18.58
N PRO A 544 -33.08 36.85 -18.45
CA PRO A 544 -34.02 37.82 -17.92
C PRO A 544 -33.53 38.38 -16.58
N LYS A 545 -34.00 39.57 -16.22
CA LYS A 545 -33.69 40.23 -14.95
C LYS A 545 -34.93 40.34 -14.08
N LEU A 546 -34.75 40.12 -12.79
CA LEU A 546 -35.77 40.35 -11.76
C LEU A 546 -35.17 41.31 -10.74
N ASN A 547 -35.92 42.33 -10.34
CA ASN A 547 -35.40 43.42 -9.51
C ASN A 547 -34.15 44.08 -10.12
N GLY A 548 -34.07 44.12 -11.46
CA GLY A 548 -32.91 44.64 -12.20
C GLY A 548 -31.67 43.74 -12.23
N LYS A 549 -31.70 42.54 -11.62
CA LYS A 549 -30.57 41.61 -11.53
C LYS A 549 -30.90 40.24 -12.15
N ALA A 550 -29.91 39.58 -12.76
CA ALA A 550 -30.04 38.18 -13.14
C ALA A 550 -30.05 37.28 -11.89
N PHE A 551 -30.60 36.08 -12.01
CA PHE A 551 -30.52 35.09 -10.93
C PHE A 551 -29.05 34.80 -10.59
N LEU A 552 -28.69 34.84 -9.30
CA LEU A 552 -27.33 34.69 -8.75
C LEU A 552 -26.32 35.77 -9.20
N GLU A 553 -26.78 36.94 -9.65
CA GLU A 553 -25.88 38.04 -10.03
C GLU A 553 -25.10 38.59 -8.82
N GLU A 554 -25.73 38.65 -7.63
CA GLU A 554 -25.06 39.12 -6.40
C GLU A 554 -24.22 38.04 -5.73
N TYR A 555 -24.64 36.77 -5.81
CA TYR A 555 -23.95 35.65 -5.18
C TYR A 555 -22.56 35.33 -5.78
N ARG A 556 -22.25 35.85 -6.97
CA ARG A 556 -21.06 35.52 -7.77
C ARG A 556 -20.19 36.74 -8.02
#